data_AF-A0A945ZRQ7-F1
#
_entry.id   AF-A0A945ZRQ7-F1
#
_cell.length_a   1.000
_cell.length_b   1.000
_cell.length_c   1.000
_cell.angle_alpha   90.00
_cell.angle_beta   90.00
_cell.angle_gamma   90.00
#
_symmetry.space_group_name_H-M   'P 1'
#
loop_
_entity.id
_entity.type
_entity.pdbx_description
1 polymer ?
#
loop_
_entity_poly.entity_id
_entity_poly.type
_entity_poly.pdbx_seq_one_letter_code
_entity_poly.pdbx_strand_id
1 'polypeptide(L)' 'MDQYQLDHLDELEAESMFVLREVAAQFERPAILFSGGKDSIVVTHLAAKAFA' A
#
# COMPACT_ATOMS: atom_id res chain seq x y z
N MET A 1 12.47 -25.12 13.80
CA MET A 1 11.86 -24.46 12.63
C MET A 1 11.78 -23.00 13.03
N ASP A 2 12.61 -22.14 12.43
CA ASP A 2 12.44 -20.71 12.65
C ASP A 2 11.07 -20.33 12.06
N GLN A 3 10.18 -19.82 12.91
CA GLN A 3 8.93 -19.26 12.45
C GLN A 3 9.29 -18.08 11.55
N TYR A 4 8.92 -18.18 10.28
CA TYR A 4 8.99 -17.04 9.36
C TYR A 4 8.02 -15.97 9.89
N GLN A 5 8.54 -15.05 10.69
CA GLN A 5 7.84 -13.88 11.17
C GLN A 5 8.29 -12.70 10.32
N LEU A 6 7.36 -12.14 9.55
CA LEU A 6 7.56 -10.85 8.92
C LEU A 6 7.66 -9.78 10.01
N ASP A 7 8.47 -8.76 9.78
CA ASP A 7 8.42 -7.57 10.62
C ASP A 7 7.02 -6.94 10.52
N HIS A 8 6.57 -6.31 11.61
CA HIS A 8 5.23 -5.74 11.65
C HIS A 8 5.00 -4.71 10.53
N LEU A 9 6.02 -3.92 10.18
CA LEU A 9 5.92 -2.94 9.10
C LEU A 9 5.92 -3.61 7.72
N ASP A 10 6.65 -4.72 7.55
CA ASP A 10 6.63 -5.49 6.30
C ASP A 10 5.24 -6.10 6.04
N GLU A 11 4.59 -6.60 7.09
CA GLU A 11 3.22 -7.12 7.02
C GLU A 11 2.23 -6.01 6.62
N LEU A 12 2.26 -4.87 7.33
CA LEU A 12 1.40 -3.72 7.02
C LEU A 12 1.62 -3.15 5.62
N GLU A 13 2.88 -3.13 5.17
CA GLU A 13 3.23 -2.68 3.83
C GLU A 13 2.64 -3.63 2.77
N ALA A 14 2.81 -4.94 2.94
CA ALA A 14 2.28 -5.94 2.04
C ALA A 14 0.73 -5.87 1.94
N GLU A 15 0.05 -5.76 3.08
CA GLU A 15 -1.40 -5.60 3.14
C GLU A 15 -1.88 -4.32 2.46
N SER A 16 -1.18 -3.21 2.69
CA SER A 16 -1.52 -1.92 2.09
C SER A 16 -1.35 -1.96 0.56
N MET A 17 -0.26 -2.55 0.06
CA MET A 17 -0.03 -2.73 -1.37
C MET A 17 -1.07 -3.66 -2.00
N PHE A 18 -1.49 -4.71 -1.29
CA PHE A 18 -2.56 -5.60 -1.74
C PHE A 18 -3.86 -4.82 -1.95
N VAL A 19 -4.29 -4.02 -0.96
CA VAL A 19 -5.51 -3.20 -1.08
C VAL A 19 -5.43 -2.22 -2.25
N LEU A 20 -4.29 -1.54 -2.44
CA LEU A 20 -4.10 -0.61 -3.56
C LEU A 20 -4.22 -1.29 -4.92
N ARG A 21 -3.68 -2.52 -5.07
CA ARG A 21 -3.78 -3.30 -6.30
C ARG A 21 -5.20 -3.77 -6.56
N GLU A 22 -5.92 -4.21 -5.54
CA GLU A 22 -7.32 -4.60 -5.67
C GLU A 22 -8.20 -3.42 -6.10
N VAL A 23 -8.01 -2.24 -5.51
CA VAL A 23 -8.72 -1.03 -5.94
C VAL A 23 -8.39 -0.69 -7.40
N ALA A 24 -7.13 -0.78 -7.82
CA ALA A 24 -6.76 -0.54 -9.21
C ALA A 24 -7.34 -1.59 -10.18
N ALA A 25 -7.54 -2.84 -9.73
CA ALA A 25 -8.12 -3.91 -10.54
C ALA A 25 -9.65 -3.79 -10.67
N GLN A 26 -10.33 -3.29 -9.63
CA GLN A 26 -11.80 -3.23 -9.59
C GLN A 26 -12.41 -1.95 -10.16
N PHE A 27 -11.64 -0.85 -10.22
CA PHE A 27 -12.15 0.47 -10.63
C PHE A 27 -11.44 0.99 -11.89
N GLU A 28 -12.20 1.56 -12.83
CA GLU A 28 -11.64 2.11 -14.08
C GLU A 28 -10.83 3.41 -13.88
N ARG A 29 -11.19 4.21 -12.88
CA ARG A 29 -10.61 5.55 -12.63
C ARG A 29 -10.34 5.82 -11.15
N PRO A 30 -9.49 5.02 -10.49
CA PRO A 30 -9.14 5.25 -9.10
C PRO A 30 -8.32 6.55 -8.96
N ALA A 31 -8.42 7.19 -7.79
CA ALA A 31 -7.65 8.37 -7.46
C ALA A 31 -7.18 8.29 -6.00
N ILE A 32 -6.00 8.84 -5.73
CA ILE A 32 -5.50 9.05 -4.37
C ILE A 32 -5.80 10.48 -3.97
N LEU A 33 -6.52 10.65 -2.86
CA LEU A 33 -6.74 11.96 -2.25
C LEU A 33 -5.48 12.39 -1.50
N PHE A 34 -4.75 13.34 -2.06
CA PHE A 34 -3.48 13.81 -1.51
C PHE A 34 -3.63 15.15 -0.81
N SER A 35 -3.45 15.18 0.51
CA SER A 35 -3.54 16.40 1.33
C SER A 35 -2.18 17.04 1.61
N GLY A 36 -1.08 16.37 1.30
CA GLY A 36 0.28 16.78 1.68
C GLY A 36 0.63 16.47 3.14
N GLY A 37 -0.28 15.86 3.91
CA GLY A 37 0.00 15.38 5.27
C GLY A 37 0.73 14.04 5.27
N LYS A 38 1.32 13.68 6.42
CA LYS A 38 2.13 12.46 6.61
C LYS A 38 1.42 11.19 6.12
N ASP A 39 0.13 11.06 6.40
CA ASP A 39 -0.62 9.84 6.09
C ASP A 39 -0.85 9.71 4.57
N SER A 40 -1.20 10.82 3.90
CA SER A 40 -1.35 10.84 2.44
C SER A 40 -0.02 10.64 1.69
N ILE A 41 1.10 11.08 2.28
CA ILE A 41 2.44 10.81 1.75
C ILE A 41 2.75 9.31 1.83
N VAL A 42 2.47 8.67 2.98
CA VAL A 42 2.66 7.22 3.14
C VAL A 42 1.81 6.43 2.16
N VAL A 43 0.53 6.76 1.98
CA VAL A 43 -0.33 6.09 0.99
C VAL A 43 0.21 6.25 -0.43
N THR A 44 0.70 7.44 -0.79
CA THR A 44 1.30 7.68 -2.11
C THR A 44 2.59 6.89 -2.31
N HIS A 45 3.42 6.79 -1.27
CA HIS A 45 4.64 5.97 -1.29
C HIS A 45 4.33 4.47 -1.46
N LEU A 46 3.36 3.96 -0.69
CA LEU A 46 2.91 2.57 -0.80
C LEU A 46 2.29 2.28 -2.18
N ALA A 47 1.55 3.23 -2.75
CA ALA A 47 1.04 3.12 -4.10
C ALA A 47 2.17 3.04 -5.13
N ALA A 48 3.20 3.89 -5.00
CA ALA A 48 4.38 3.81 -5.86
C ALA A 48 5.06 2.44 -5.76
N LYS A 49 5.24 1.89 -4.54
CA LYS A 49 5.79 0.54 -4.34
C LYS A 49 4.90 -0.57 -4.91
N ALA A 50 3.58 -0.42 -4.81
CA ALA A 50 2.62 -1.40 -5.33
C ALA A 50 2.71 -1.61 -6.84
N PHE A 51 3.18 -0.62 -7.60
CA PHE A 51 3.21 -0.65 -9.07
C PHE A 51 4.60 -0.43 -9.69
N ALA A 52 5.66 -0.43 -8.88
CA ALA A 52 7.06 -0.38 -9.34
C ALA A 52 7.57 -1.74 -9.85
#